data_AF-A0A538NAM8-F1
#
_entry.id   AF-A0A538NAM8-F1
#
_cell.length_a   1.000
_cell.length_b   1.000
_cell.length_c   1.000
_cell.angle_alpha   90.00
_cell.angle_beta   90.00
_cell.angle_gamma   90.00
#
_symmetry.space_group_name_H-M   'P 1'
#
loop_
_entity.id
_entity.type
_entity.pdbx_description
1 polymer ?
#
loop_
_entity_poly.entity_id
_entity_poly.type
_entity_poly.pdbx_seq_one_letter_code
_entity_poly.pdbx_strand_id
1 'polypeptide(L)'
;MVHEFQHSKLWAPWRTDPRPLGGLLQGVYAFLGVADTWRALAARPALGDLAMREFAEAREQVDVALGELTGAGALTPAGEVFVDGLRTAADALLAEPLPKPGGAGSPDHHGP
;
A
#
# COMPACT_ATOMS: atom_id res chain seq x y z
N MET A 1 -28.21 -10.45 -18.94
CA MET A 1 -28.24 -9.00 -18.68
C MET A 1 -26.86 -8.66 -18.14
N VAL A 2 -25.95 -8.22 -19.01
CA VAL A 2 -24.61 -7.81 -18.59
C VAL A 2 -24.76 -6.50 -17.82
N HIS A 3 -24.45 -6.51 -16.52
CA HIS A 3 -24.33 -5.27 -15.78
C HIS A 3 -23.15 -4.52 -16.40
N GLU A 4 -23.48 -3.52 -17.22
CA GLU A 4 -22.55 -2.52 -17.70
C GLU A 4 -22.12 -1.73 -16.45
N PHE A 5 -21.08 -2.23 -15.77
CA PHE A 5 -20.50 -1.60 -14.59
C PHE A 5 -20.20 -0.16 -14.98
N GLN A 6 -20.98 0.77 -14.44
CA GLN A 6 -20.76 2.18 -14.67
C GLN A 6 -19.28 2.47 -14.40
N HIS A 7 -18.64 3.14 -15.36
CA HIS A 7 -17.20 3.36 -15.36
C HIS A 7 -16.83 4.40 -14.30
N SER A 8 -16.96 4.04 -13.03
CA SER A 8 -16.46 4.82 -11.90
C SER A 8 -14.96 5.00 -12.11
N LYS A 9 -14.53 6.25 -12.28
CA LYS A 9 -13.13 6.63 -12.45
C LYS A 9 -12.51 6.85 -11.07
N LEU A 10 -12.14 5.78 -10.41
CA LEU A 10 -11.53 5.84 -9.07
C LEU A 10 -10.04 6.14 -9.19
N TRP A 11 -9.50 6.91 -8.24
CA TRP A 11 -8.10 7.28 -8.27
C TRP A 11 -7.21 6.16 -7.69
N ALA A 12 -6.02 6.00 -8.28
CA ALA A 12 -5.02 5.02 -7.86
C ALA A 12 -3.69 5.78 -7.64
N PRO A 13 -3.16 5.88 -6.41
CA PRO A 13 -2.02 6.74 -6.10
C PRO A 13 -0.73 6.43 -6.88
N TRP A 14 -0.54 5.17 -7.26
CA TRP A 14 0.60 4.70 -8.06
C TRP A 14 0.47 4.97 -9.57
N ARG A 15 -0.56 5.71 -10.01
CA ARG A 15 -0.82 5.94 -11.43
C ARG A 15 -1.50 7.29 -11.70
N THR A 16 -1.31 7.79 -12.91
CA THR A 16 -1.85 9.10 -13.32
C THR A 16 -3.25 9.02 -13.95
N ASP A 17 -3.68 7.85 -14.44
CA ASP A 17 -5.02 7.65 -15.02
C ASP A 17 -5.99 6.92 -14.06
N PRO A 18 -7.27 7.32 -14.03
CA PRO A 18 -8.26 6.70 -13.16
C PRO A 18 -8.58 5.26 -13.58
N ARG A 19 -9.11 4.49 -12.63
CA ARG A 19 -9.39 3.06 -12.73
C ARG A 19 -10.87 2.74 -12.60
N PRO A 20 -11.40 1.77 -13.36
CA PRO A 20 -12.67 1.13 -12.98
C PRO A 20 -12.51 0.42 -11.63
N LEU A 21 -13.61 0.25 -10.90
CA LEU A 21 -13.66 -0.35 -9.55
C LEU A 21 -12.82 -1.64 -9.44
N GLY A 22 -13.07 -2.62 -10.32
CA GLY A 22 -12.33 -3.89 -10.30
C GLY A 22 -10.82 -3.72 -10.56
N GLY A 23 -10.46 -2.75 -11.41
CA GLY A 23 -9.06 -2.43 -11.71
C GLY A 23 -8.34 -1.72 -10.57
N LEU A 24 -9.05 -0.98 -9.72
CA LEU A 24 -8.50 -0.42 -8.47
C LEU A 24 -8.36 -1.51 -7.42
N LEU A 25 -9.37 -2.38 -7.24
CA LEU A 25 -9.35 -3.49 -6.29
C LEU A 25 -8.16 -4.42 -6.53
N GLN A 26 -7.94 -4.83 -7.77
CA GLN A 26 -6.77 -5.65 -8.13
C GLN A 26 -5.46 -4.92 -7.86
N GLY A 27 -5.41 -3.61 -8.12
CA GLY A 27 -4.25 -2.77 -7.84
C GLY A 27 -3.92 -2.73 -6.35
N VAL A 28 -4.91 -2.47 -5.50
CA VAL A 28 -4.77 -2.49 -4.04
C VAL A 28 -4.23 -3.82 -3.55
N TYR A 29 -4.81 -4.94 -4.00
CA TYR A 29 -4.32 -6.28 -3.63
C TYR A 29 -2.85 -6.48 -3.99
N ALA A 30 -2.44 -6.06 -5.20
CA ALA A 30 -1.06 -6.18 -5.65
C ALA A 30 -0.11 -5.27 -4.85
N PHE A 31 -0.49 -4.00 -4.64
CA PHE A 31 0.34 -3.01 -3.94
C PHE A 31 0.47 -3.31 -2.44
N LEU A 32 -0.51 -3.96 -1.83
CA LEU A 32 -0.38 -4.50 -0.48
C LEU A 32 0.76 -5.52 -0.39
N GLY A 33 0.85 -6.44 -1.37
CA GLY A 33 1.97 -7.38 -1.47
C GLY A 33 3.33 -6.70 -1.74
N VAL A 34 3.33 -5.62 -2.52
CA VAL A 34 4.54 -4.79 -2.76
C VAL A 34 5.01 -4.14 -1.45
N ALA A 35 4.09 -3.55 -0.68
CA ALA A 35 4.39 -2.95 0.61
C ALA A 35 4.99 -3.99 1.58
N ASP A 36 4.36 -5.16 1.71
CA ASP A 36 4.89 -6.24 2.58
C ASP A 36 6.26 -6.75 2.10
N THR A 37 6.48 -6.80 0.78
CA THR A 37 7.79 -7.17 0.21
C THR A 37 8.87 -6.16 0.60
N TRP A 38 8.60 -4.86 0.47
CA TRP A 38 9.55 -3.82 0.87
C TRP A 38 9.85 -3.87 2.37
N ARG A 39 8.82 -4.08 3.20
CA ARG A 39 8.98 -4.30 4.64
C ARG A 39 9.94 -5.45 4.94
N ALA A 40 9.76 -6.59 4.28
CA ALA A 40 10.65 -7.75 4.46
C ALA A 40 12.08 -7.47 3.96
N LEU A 41 12.23 -6.70 2.89
CA LEU A 41 13.54 -6.32 2.35
C LEU A 41 14.31 -5.35 3.25
N ALA A 42 13.64 -4.62 4.15
CA ALA A 42 14.30 -3.72 5.09
C ALA A 42 15.28 -4.41 6.04
N ALA A 43 15.10 -5.72 6.28
CA ALA A 43 16.05 -6.54 7.04
C ALA A 43 17.38 -6.79 6.31
N ARG A 44 17.49 -6.46 5.02
CA ARG A 44 18.72 -6.62 4.23
C ARG A 44 19.58 -5.36 4.37
N PRO A 45 20.82 -5.43 4.90
CA PRO A 45 21.66 -4.26 5.13
C PRO A 45 21.89 -3.39 3.88
N ALA A 46 22.02 -4.02 2.71
CA ALA A 46 22.24 -3.30 1.45
C ALA A 46 21.00 -2.54 0.93
N LEU A 47 19.80 -2.84 1.45
CA LEU A 47 18.55 -2.26 0.98
C LEU A 47 17.80 -1.48 2.06
N GLY A 48 18.20 -1.55 3.34
CA GLY A 48 17.45 -1.04 4.49
C GLY A 48 16.81 0.33 4.27
N ASP A 49 17.60 1.35 3.94
CA ASP A 49 17.09 2.71 3.76
C ASP A 49 16.14 2.85 2.56
N LEU A 50 16.45 2.20 1.44
CA LEU A 50 15.58 2.21 0.26
C LEU A 50 14.28 1.48 0.56
N ALA A 51 14.37 0.26 1.06
CA ALA A 51 13.24 -0.58 1.39
C ALA A 51 12.30 0.09 2.41
N MET A 52 12.83 0.81 3.40
CA MET A 52 12.01 1.56 4.35
C MET A 52 11.28 2.74 3.71
N ARG A 53 11.90 3.47 2.78
CA ARG A 53 11.24 4.55 2.03
C ARG A 53 10.13 4.01 1.15
N GLU A 54 10.43 2.98 0.36
CA GLU A 54 9.45 2.35 -0.54
C GLU A 54 8.31 1.69 0.23
N PHE A 55 8.60 1.09 1.39
CA PHE A 55 7.57 0.55 2.29
C PHE A 55 6.64 1.65 2.81
N ALA A 56 7.21 2.77 3.28
CA ALA A 56 6.44 3.91 3.79
C ALA A 56 5.52 4.49 2.71
N GLU A 57 6.02 4.68 1.50
CA GLU A 57 5.21 5.17 0.38
C GLU A 57 4.13 4.15 -0.03
N ALA A 58 4.50 2.89 -0.23
CA ALA A 58 3.57 1.87 -0.72
C ALA A 58 2.41 1.63 0.26
N ARG A 59 2.66 1.59 1.58
CA ARG A 59 1.60 1.36 2.57
C ARG A 59 0.61 2.54 2.65
N GLU A 60 1.10 3.78 2.47
CA GLU A 60 0.24 4.97 2.43
C GLU A 60 -0.60 4.99 1.15
N GLN A 61 -0.01 4.65 0.01
CA GLN A 61 -0.74 4.54 -1.26
C GLN A 61 -1.86 3.47 -1.17
N VAL A 62 -1.59 2.33 -0.53
CA VAL A 62 -2.60 1.28 -0.30
C VAL A 62 -3.74 1.79 0.58
N ASP A 63 -3.43 2.50 1.67
CA ASP A 63 -4.45 3.06 2.57
C ASP A 63 -5.43 3.99 1.85
N VAL A 64 -4.87 4.91 1.06
CA VAL A 64 -5.65 5.89 0.31
C VAL A 64 -6.52 5.21 -0.75
N ALA A 65 -5.97 4.27 -1.49
CA ALA A 65 -6.72 3.52 -2.50
C ALA A 65 -7.82 2.63 -1.91
N LEU A 66 -7.60 2.05 -0.73
CA LEU A 66 -8.65 1.36 0.01
C LEU A 66 -9.77 2.32 0.42
N GLY A 67 -9.43 3.56 0.80
CA GLY A 67 -10.41 4.62 1.07
C GLY A 67 -11.32 4.88 -0.13
N GLU A 68 -10.73 5.03 -1.31
CA GLU A 68 -11.45 5.17 -2.59
C GLU A 68 -12.37 3.98 -2.88
N LEU A 69 -11.91 2.74 -2.65
CA LEU A 69 -12.74 1.53 -2.83
C LEU A 69 -13.96 1.52 -1.91
N THR A 70 -13.76 1.80 -0.63
CA THR A 70 -14.84 1.81 0.36
C THR A 70 -15.83 2.97 0.12
N GLY A 71 -15.34 4.13 -0.31
CA GLY A 71 -16.16 5.30 -0.62
C GLY A 71 -16.99 5.17 -1.89
N ALA A 72 -16.62 4.28 -2.81
CA ALA A 72 -17.32 4.08 -4.07
C ALA A 72 -18.74 3.50 -3.92
N GLY A 73 -19.04 2.81 -2.80
CA GLY A 73 -20.37 2.27 -2.51
C GLY A 73 -20.88 1.23 -3.54
N ALA A 74 -19.98 0.64 -4.33
CA ALA A 74 -20.30 -0.23 -5.47
C ALA A 74 -19.71 -1.64 -5.33
N LEU A 75 -19.21 -1.99 -4.14
CA LEU A 75 -18.73 -3.34 -3.84
C LEU A 75 -19.92 -4.30 -3.71
N THR A 76 -19.72 -5.54 -4.14
CA THR A 76 -20.64 -6.62 -3.81
C THR A 76 -20.42 -7.05 -2.36
N PRO A 77 -21.34 -7.80 -1.72
CA PRO A 77 -21.11 -8.30 -0.36
C PRO A 77 -19.81 -9.11 -0.21
N ALA A 78 -19.44 -9.90 -1.22
CA ALA A 78 -18.16 -10.61 -1.23
C ALA A 78 -16.96 -9.66 -1.41
N GLY A 79 -17.14 -8.59 -2.19
CA GLY A 79 -16.14 -7.54 -2.35
C GLY A 79 -15.89 -6.75 -1.07
N GLU A 80 -16.93 -6.46 -0.28
CA GLU A 80 -16.81 -5.82 1.04
C GLU A 80 -15.98 -6.68 1.99
N VAL A 81 -16.32 -7.97 2.15
CA VAL A 81 -15.56 -8.91 2.98
C VAL A 81 -14.09 -8.99 2.55
N PHE A 82 -13.83 -9.01 1.23
CA PHE A 82 -12.46 -9.03 0.72
C PHE A 82 -11.72 -7.74 1.03
N VAL A 83 -12.33 -6.57 0.80
CA VAL A 83 -11.73 -5.26 1.07
C VAL A 83 -11.48 -5.05 2.57
N ASP A 84 -12.34 -5.56 3.45
CA ASP A 84 -12.12 -5.55 4.90
C ASP A 84 -10.89 -6.37 5.31
N GLY A 85 -10.67 -7.51 4.65
CA GLY A 85 -9.45 -8.29 4.82
C GLY A 85 -8.20 -7.52 4.37
N LEU A 86 -8.27 -6.83 3.24
CA LEU A 86 -7.18 -5.96 2.77
C LEU A 86 -6.93 -4.79 3.72
N ARG A 87 -7.99 -4.18 4.27
CA ARG A 87 -7.91 -3.11 5.26
C ARG A 87 -7.19 -3.60 6.51
N THR A 88 -7.60 -4.74 7.05
CA THR A 88 -6.96 -5.34 8.23
C THR A 88 -5.45 -5.57 8.01
N ALA A 89 -5.08 -6.06 6.83
CA ALA A 89 -3.68 -6.26 6.48
C ALA A 89 -2.92 -4.93 6.29
N ALA A 90 -3.54 -3.93 5.65
CA ALA A 90 -2.95 -2.60 5.49
C ALA A 90 -2.74 -1.90 6.85
N ASP A 91 -3.70 -2.01 7.77
CA ASP A 91 -3.61 -1.45 9.12
C ASP A 91 -2.43 -2.04 9.89
N ALA A 92 -2.17 -3.35 9.75
CA ALA A 92 -0.99 -3.99 10.32
C ALA A 92 0.32 -3.42 9.75
N LEU A 93 0.38 -3.17 8.44
CA LEU A 93 1.53 -2.53 7.81
C LEU A 93 1.69 -1.06 8.21
N LEU A 94 0.60 -0.31 8.40
CA LEU A 94 0.63 1.09 8.86
C LEU A 94 1.11 1.21 10.30
N ALA A 95 0.78 0.23 11.15
CA ALA A 95 1.21 0.17 12.53
C ALA A 95 2.71 -0.12 12.71
N GLU A 96 3.38 -0.66 11.69
CA GLU A 96 4.84 -0.88 11.71
C GLU A 96 5.56 0.47 11.89
N PRO A 97 6.47 0.60 12.88
CA PRO A 97 7.18 1.86 13.11
C PRO A 97 8.10 2.23 11.94
N LEU A 98 8.07 3.50 11.53
CA LEU A 98 9.07 4.07 10.63
C LEU A 98 10.19 4.74 11.43
N PRO A 99 11.45 4.64 10.99
CA PRO A 99 12.55 5.41 11.56
C PRO A 99 12.23 6.90 11.55
N LYS A 100 12.56 7.60 12.63
CA LYS A 100 12.40 9.06 12.66
C LYS A 100 13.30 9.68 11.59
N PRO A 101 12.79 10.63 10.79
CA PRO A 101 13.65 11.38 9.88
C PRO A 101 14.77 12.06 10.68
N GLY A 102 16.02 11.74 10.34
CA GLY A 102 17.23 12.27 10.99
C GLY A 102 18.04 11.28 11.82
N GLY A 103 17.59 10.02 11.97
CA GLY A 103 18.37 8.94 12.59
C GLY A 103 19.44 8.35 11.67
N ALA A 104 20.26 9.18 11.01
CA ALA A 104 21.48 8.66 10.41
C ALA A 104 22.41 8.26 11.56
N GLY A 105 22.56 6.94 11.79
CA GLY A 105 23.63 6.44 12.64
C GLY A 105 24.93 7.05 12.15
N SER A 106 25.55 7.88 12.99
CA SER A 106 26.93 8.28 12.78
C SER A 106 27.72 7.00 12.58
N PRO A 107 28.47 6.84 11.48
CA PRO A 107 29.41 5.74 11.41
C PRO A 107 30.47 6.02 12.47
N ASP A 108 30.35 5.37 13.63
CA ASP A 108 31.43 5.27 14.61
C ASP A 108 32.61 4.62 13.89
N HIS A 109 33.47 5.46 13.32
CA HIS A 109 34.83 5.09 12.98
C HIS A 109 35.59 4.96 14.30
N HIS A 110 35.47 3.79 14.92
CA HIS A 110 36.53 3.30 15.81
C HIS A 110 37.66 2.78 14.94
N GLY A 111 38.84 3.40 15.13
CA GLY A 111 40.09 3.14 14.41
C GLY A 111 40.67 1.74 14.64
N PRO A 112 41.92 1.52 14.25
CA PRO A 112 43.07 2.34 14.68
C PRO A 112 43.68 3.26 13.64
#